data_AF-A0A5N5FEQ1-F1
#
_entry.id   AF-A0A5N5FEQ1-F1
#
_cell.length_a   1.000
_cell.length_b   1.000
_cell.length_c   1.000
_cell.angle_alpha   90.00
_cell.angle_beta   90.00
_cell.angle_gamma   90.00
#
_symmetry.space_group_name_H-M   'P 1'
#
loop_
_entity.id
_entity.type
_entity.pdbx_description
1 polymer ?
#
loop_
_entity_poly.entity_id
_entity_poly.type
_entity_poly.pdbx_seq_one_letter_code
_entity_poly.pdbx_strand_id
1 'polypeptide(L)'
;MPHLRLALLNAMSVCYKAGNLNTAANFARRLLETNPTIENHAKTARQILRAAEKNMTDATQLNYDFRNPFVVCGATCVPIYRGQKDVSCPYCSSRFVPDQEGKLCTVCDLSVVGSDASGLLYSPTQIR
;
A
#
# COMPACT_ATOMS: atom_id res chain seq x y z
N MET A 1 9.66 -8.33 10.58
CA MET A 1 8.41 -7.66 10.15
C MET A 1 7.83 -6.66 11.17
N PRO A 2 8.62 -5.80 11.85
CA PRO A 2 8.05 -4.87 12.84
C PRO A 2 7.20 -3.75 12.21
N HIS A 3 7.65 -3.14 11.11
CA HIS A 3 6.93 -2.02 10.46
C HIS A 3 5.58 -2.43 9.87
N LEU A 4 5.49 -3.60 9.25
CA LEU A 4 4.24 -4.13 8.69
C LEU A 4 3.16 -4.30 9.77
N ARG A 5 3.53 -4.80 10.95
CA ARG A 5 2.60 -4.97 12.08
C ARG A 5 2.02 -3.64 12.53
N LEU A 6 2.84 -2.60 12.63
CA LEU A 6 2.40 -1.26 13.00
C LEU A 6 1.41 -0.69 11.97
N ALA A 7 1.69 -0.85 10.68
CA ALA A 7 0.79 -0.43 9.62
C ALA A 7 -0.56 -1.18 9.67
N LEU A 8 -0.54 -2.50 9.85
CA LEU A 8 -1.76 -3.33 9.96
C LEU A 8 -2.58 -2.98 11.20
N LEU A 9 -1.93 -2.71 12.34
CA LEU A 9 -2.61 -2.27 13.57
C LEU A 9 -3.34 -0.94 13.38
N ASN A 10 -2.67 0.02 12.74
CA ASN A 10 -3.26 1.32 12.47
C ASN A 10 -4.46 1.18 11.51
N ALA A 11 -4.26 0.52 10.36
CA ALA A 11 -5.31 0.31 9.36
C ALA A 11 -6.53 -0.43 9.94
N MET A 12 -6.31 -1.50 10.70
CA MET A 12 -7.35 -2.25 11.40
C MET A 12 -8.15 -1.35 12.34
N SER A 13 -7.48 -0.53 13.15
CA SER A 13 -8.12 0.36 14.13
C SER A 13 -8.92 1.48 13.46
N VAL A 14 -8.39 2.08 12.40
CA VAL A 14 -9.06 3.14 11.63
C VAL A 14 -10.33 2.59 10.96
N CYS A 15 -10.22 1.46 10.26
CA CYS A 15 -11.37 0.85 9.59
C CYS A 15 -12.45 0.40 10.59
N TYR A 16 -12.06 -0.17 11.74
CA TYR A 16 -13.01 -0.57 12.76
C TYR A 16 -13.77 0.63 13.34
N LYS A 17 -13.07 1.73 13.65
CA LYS A 17 -13.70 2.98 14.13
C LYS A 17 -14.63 3.61 13.09
N ALA A 18 -14.30 3.46 11.81
CA ALA A 18 -15.14 3.94 10.70
C ALA A 18 -16.35 3.03 10.39
N GLY A 19 -16.55 1.93 11.12
CA GLY A 19 -17.62 0.97 10.85
C GLY A 19 -17.38 0.08 9.62
N ASN A 20 -16.16 0.10 9.06
CA ASN A 20 -15.76 -0.74 7.94
C ASN A 20 -15.26 -2.09 8.45
N LEU A 21 -16.18 -2.94 8.92
CA LEU A 21 -15.88 -4.18 9.63
C LEU A 21 -15.31 -5.28 8.74
N ASN A 22 -15.78 -5.40 7.50
CA ASN A 22 -15.28 -6.39 6.55
C ASN A 22 -13.81 -6.07 6.19
N THR A 23 -13.50 -4.81 5.91
CA THR A 23 -12.13 -4.36 5.66
C THR A 23 -11.25 -4.46 6.90
N ALA A 24 -11.74 -4.05 8.08
CA ALA A 24 -11.01 -4.20 9.34
C ALA A 24 -10.66 -5.66 9.65
N ALA A 25 -11.59 -6.58 9.39
CA ALA A 25 -11.37 -8.01 9.58
C ALA A 25 -10.27 -8.57 8.66
N ASN A 26 -10.15 -8.05 7.43
CA ASN A 26 -9.04 -8.41 6.55
C ASN A 26 -7.68 -8.05 7.17
N PHE A 27 -7.53 -6.81 7.67
CA PHE A 27 -6.30 -6.39 8.33
C PHE A 27 -6.02 -7.16 9.62
N ALA A 28 -7.06 -7.51 10.39
CA ALA A 28 -6.93 -8.32 11.59
C ALA A 28 -6.39 -9.74 11.29
N ARG A 29 -6.88 -10.41 10.23
CA ARG A 29 -6.35 -11.71 9.78
C ARG A 29 -4.88 -11.60 9.38
N ARG A 30 -4.55 -10.64 8.51
CA ARG A 30 -3.17 -10.40 8.08
C ARG A 30 -2.24 -10.09 9.24
N LEU A 31 -2.71 -9.36 10.26
CA LEU A 31 -1.91 -9.09 11.46
C LEU A 31 -1.62 -10.38 12.23
N LEU A 32 -2.61 -11.25 12.41
CA LEU A 32 -2.43 -12.54 13.11
C LEU A 32 -1.47 -13.48 12.35
N GLU A 33 -1.51 -13.50 11.02
CA GLU A 33 -0.56 -14.24 10.17
C GLU A 33 0.90 -13.84 10.41
N THR A 34 1.14 -12.60 10.86
CA THR A 34 2.51 -12.16 11.19
C THR A 34 3.04 -12.70 12.52
N ASN A 35 2.27 -13.48 13.29
CA ASN A 35 2.60 -13.93 14.65
C ASN A 35 3.07 -12.76 15.55
N PRO A 36 2.16 -11.82 15.90
CA PRO A 36 2.52 -10.64 16.69
C PRO A 36 2.97 -11.05 18.10
N THR A 37 4.13 -10.53 18.54
CA THR A 37 4.74 -10.84 19.84
C THR A 37 4.07 -10.14 21.03
N ILE A 38 3.33 -9.05 20.76
CA ILE A 38 2.61 -8.29 21.78
C ILE A 38 1.19 -8.87 21.88
N GLU A 39 0.88 -9.49 23.02
CA GLU A 39 -0.38 -10.21 23.23
C GLU A 39 -1.62 -9.34 23.05
N ASN A 40 -1.57 -8.08 23.52
CA ASN A 40 -2.67 -7.12 23.36
C ASN A 40 -3.04 -6.87 21.89
N HIS A 41 -2.06 -6.88 20.99
CA HIS A 41 -2.30 -6.72 19.55
C HIS A 41 -3.08 -7.93 18.99
N ALA A 42 -2.68 -9.15 19.37
CA ALA A 42 -3.37 -10.36 18.98
C ALA A 42 -4.79 -10.42 19.55
N LYS A 43 -4.98 -10.04 20.82
CA LYS A 43 -6.28 -9.99 21.49
C LYS A 43 -7.24 -9.03 20.80
N THR A 44 -6.78 -7.83 20.47
CA THR A 44 -7.56 -6.81 19.76
C THR A 44 -7.98 -7.29 18.37
N ALA A 45 -7.05 -7.90 17.61
CA ALA A 45 -7.36 -8.45 16.29
C ALA A 45 -8.43 -9.54 16.35
N ARG A 46 -8.32 -10.48 17.31
CA ARG A 46 -9.34 -11.53 17.52
C ARG A 46 -10.70 -10.97 17.91
N GLN A 47 -10.73 -9.90 18.71
CA GLN A 47 -11.99 -9.23 19.07
C GLN A 47 -12.68 -8.60 17.85
N ILE A 48 -11.92 -7.95 16.97
CA ILE A 48 -12.45 -7.36 15.74
C ILE A 48 -12.98 -8.46 14.80
N LEU A 49 -12.30 -9.60 14.70
CA LEU A 49 -12.80 -10.73 13.91
C LEU A 49 -14.15 -11.25 14.43
N ARG A 50 -14.29 -11.42 15.75
CA ARG A 50 -15.58 -11.81 16.36
C ARG A 50 -16.69 -10.78 16.14
N ALA A 51 -16.35 -9.50 16.11
CA ALA A 51 -17.32 -8.44 15.80
C ALA A 51 -17.76 -8.52 14.32
N ALA A 52 -16.82 -8.74 13.40
CA ALA A 52 -17.11 -8.88 11.97
C ALA A 52 -17.88 -10.17 11.63
N GLU A 53 -17.71 -11.26 12.40
CA GLU A 53 -18.52 -12.48 12.24
C GLU A 53 -20.02 -12.24 12.47
N LYS A 54 -20.37 -11.28 13.33
CA LYS A 54 -21.77 -10.92 13.60
C LYS A 54 -22.36 -10.00 12.52
N ASN A 55 -21.54 -9.13 11.93
CA ASN A 55 -21.96 -8.20 10.90
C ASN A 55 -20.78 -7.86 9.96
N MET A 56 -20.68 -8.56 8.83
CA MET A 56 -19.57 -8.43 7.89
C MET A 56 -19.88 -7.41 6.78
N THR A 57 -20.15 -6.17 7.17
CA THR A 57 -20.44 -5.07 6.23
C THR A 57 -19.46 -3.93 6.41
N ASP A 58 -19.20 -3.21 5.32
CA ASP A 58 -18.49 -1.93 5.37
C ASP A 58 -19.51 -0.79 5.30
N ALA A 59 -19.39 0.20 6.20
CA ALA A 59 -20.29 1.35 6.26
C ALA A 59 -20.11 2.30 5.06
N THR A 60 -18.91 2.37 4.49
CA THR A 60 -18.56 3.24 3.37
C THR A 60 -17.73 2.50 2.33
N GLN A 61 -17.96 2.80 1.05
CA GLN A 61 -17.12 2.28 -0.02
C GLN A 61 -15.74 2.93 -0.01
N LEU A 62 -14.69 2.10 0.05
CA LEU A 62 -13.29 2.53 -0.03
C LEU A 62 -12.75 2.30 -1.44
N ASN A 63 -11.88 3.19 -1.91
CA ASN A 63 -11.02 2.90 -3.07
C ASN A 63 -9.86 2.00 -2.64
N TYR A 64 -10.21 0.79 -2.20
CA TYR A 64 -9.28 -0.22 -1.72
C TYR A 64 -9.85 -1.62 -2.00
N ASP A 65 -9.06 -2.44 -2.68
CA ASP A 65 -9.40 -3.84 -2.96
C ASP A 65 -8.17 -4.66 -2.61
N PHE A 66 -8.27 -5.43 -1.53
CA PHE A 66 -7.18 -6.27 -1.04
C PHE A 66 -6.90 -7.49 -1.92
N ARG A 67 -7.80 -7.83 -2.86
CA ARG A 67 -7.67 -8.99 -3.75
C ARG A 67 -6.97 -8.64 -5.06
N ASN A 68 -7.02 -7.37 -5.46
CA ASN A 68 -6.38 -6.88 -6.66
C ASN A 68 -5.02 -6.23 -6.34
N PRO A 69 -3.88 -6.80 -6.78
CA PRO A 69 -2.58 -6.20 -6.56
C PRO A 69 -2.50 -4.78 -7.13
N PHE A 70 -1.87 -3.88 -6.39
CA PHE A 70 -1.68 -2.49 -6.80
C PHE A 70 -0.34 -1.96 -6.33
N VAL A 71 0.08 -0.86 -6.95
CA VAL A 71 1.17 0.00 -6.50
C VAL A 71 0.58 1.34 -6.06
N VAL A 72 1.25 2.05 -5.16
CA VAL A 72 0.79 3.38 -4.71
C VAL A 72 1.42 4.44 -5.59
N CYS A 73 0.61 5.38 -6.09
CA CYS A 73 1.13 6.54 -6.82
C CYS A 73 2.02 7.39 -5.89
N GLY A 74 3.25 7.66 -6.31
CA GLY A 74 4.24 8.41 -5.52
C GLY A 74 3.86 9.87 -5.24
N ALA A 75 2.83 10.42 -5.89
CA ALA A 75 2.39 11.82 -5.72
C ALA A 75 0.99 11.93 -5.09
N THR A 76 0.01 11.19 -5.61
CA THR A 76 -1.39 11.33 -5.18
C THR A 76 -1.82 10.34 -4.09
N CYS A 77 -0.94 9.39 -3.75
CA CYS A 77 -1.22 8.31 -2.79
C CYS A 77 -2.45 7.45 -3.14
N VAL A 78 -2.92 7.47 -4.39
CA VAL A 78 -3.99 6.60 -4.88
C VAL A 78 -3.43 5.23 -5.29
N PRO A 79 -4.21 4.14 -5.14
CA PRO A 79 -3.82 2.84 -5.68
C PRO A 79 -3.89 2.84 -7.21
N ILE A 80 -2.87 2.29 -7.85
CA ILE A 80 -2.82 1.98 -9.27
C ILE A 80 -2.88 0.46 -9.40
N TYR A 81 -4.04 -0.05 -9.78
CA TYR A 81 -4.32 -1.48 -9.83
C TYR A 81 -3.68 -2.14 -11.05
N ARG A 82 -3.43 -3.44 -10.93
CA ARG A 82 -2.89 -4.24 -12.03
C ARG A 82 -3.80 -4.11 -13.27
N GLY A 83 -3.18 -3.79 -14.41
CA GLY A 83 -3.87 -3.58 -15.69
C GLY A 83 -4.24 -2.12 -15.97
N GLN A 84 -4.13 -1.21 -15.00
CA GLN A 84 -4.21 0.22 -15.24
C GLN A 84 -2.91 0.75 -15.84
N LYS A 85 -3.00 1.85 -16.58
CA LYS A 85 -1.82 2.55 -17.10
C LYS A 85 -1.10 3.25 -15.95
N ASP A 86 0.22 3.12 -15.93
CA ASP A 86 1.10 3.79 -15.00
C ASP A 86 2.36 4.27 -15.70
N VAL A 87 3.00 5.29 -15.12
CA VAL A 87 4.26 5.86 -15.61
C VAL A 87 5.30 5.73 -14.51
N SER A 88 6.52 5.31 -14.86
CA SER A 88 7.60 5.12 -13.89
C SER A 88 8.59 6.28 -13.89
N CYS A 89 9.11 6.58 -12.71
CA CYS A 89 10.32 7.38 -12.57
C CYS A 89 11.53 6.57 -13.08
N PRO A 90 12.35 7.09 -14.01
CA PRO A 90 13.47 6.35 -14.60
C PRO A 90 14.63 6.13 -13.60
N TYR A 91 14.68 6.89 -12.51
CA TYR A 91 15.72 6.78 -11.50
C TYR A 91 15.33 5.84 -10.36
N CYS A 92 14.31 6.18 -9.57
CA CYS A 92 13.92 5.40 -8.38
C CYS A 92 12.81 4.35 -8.64
N SER A 93 12.33 4.23 -9.89
CA SER A 93 11.31 3.24 -10.30
C SER A 93 9.95 3.38 -9.61
N SER A 94 9.70 4.47 -8.88
CA SER A 94 8.37 4.76 -8.31
C SER A 94 7.33 4.90 -9.42
N ARG A 95 6.10 4.49 -9.13
CA ARG A 95 4.99 4.49 -10.10
C ARG A 95 4.04 5.66 -9.87
N PHE A 96 3.50 6.17 -10.96
CA PHE A 96 2.61 7.32 -10.96
C PHE A 96 1.43 7.11 -11.91
N VAL A 97 0.32 7.79 -11.61
CA VAL A 97 -0.79 7.91 -12.57
C VAL A 97 -0.32 8.74 -13.78
N PRO A 98 -0.86 8.50 -15.00
CA PRO A 98 -0.43 9.19 -16.22
C PRO A 98 -0.43 10.72 -16.13
N ASP A 99 -1.36 11.30 -15.36
CA ASP A 99 -1.46 12.75 -15.15
C ASP A 99 -0.23 13.39 -14.45
N GLN A 100 0.71 12.56 -13.94
CA GLN A 100 1.96 13.03 -13.36
C GLN A 100 3.17 12.92 -14.29
N GLU A 101 2.98 12.40 -15.52
CA GLU A 101 4.03 12.35 -16.53
C GLU A 101 4.56 13.76 -16.85
N GLY A 102 5.87 13.89 -17.04
CA GLY A 102 6.54 15.16 -17.30
C GLY A 102 6.77 16.04 -16.07
N LYS A 103 6.31 15.64 -14.87
CA LYS A 103 6.57 16.37 -13.61
C LYS A 103 7.79 15.83 -12.88
N LEU A 104 8.35 16.63 -11.96
CA LEU A 104 9.40 16.17 -11.06
C LEU A 104 8.89 15.05 -10.15
N CYS A 105 9.64 13.97 -10.05
CA CYS A 105 9.31 12.84 -9.19
C CYS A 105 9.35 13.25 -7.71
N THR A 106 8.20 13.22 -7.04
CA THR A 106 8.03 13.56 -5.60
C THR A 106 8.63 12.54 -4.63
N VAL A 107 9.23 11.45 -5.12
CA VAL A 107 9.84 10.40 -4.30
C VAL A 107 11.35 10.57 -4.22
N CYS A 108 12.01 10.85 -5.35
CA CYS A 108 13.45 11.08 -5.38
C CYS A 108 13.83 12.55 -5.46
N ASP A 109 12.90 13.44 -5.84
CA ASP A 109 13.11 14.87 -6.07
C ASP A 109 14.24 15.19 -7.08
N LEU A 110 14.50 14.27 -8.01
CA LEU A 110 15.62 14.36 -8.97
C LEU A 110 15.19 14.27 -10.43
N SER A 111 14.49 13.19 -10.82
CA SER A 111 14.19 12.92 -12.24
C SER A 111 12.76 13.29 -12.61
N VAL A 112 12.54 13.51 -13.91
CA VAL A 112 11.20 13.72 -14.48
C VAL A 112 10.49 12.37 -14.65
N VAL A 113 9.24 12.28 -14.20
CA VAL A 113 8.42 11.07 -14.32
C VAL A 113 8.14 10.79 -15.81
N GLY A 114 8.42 9.56 -16.25
CA GLY A 114 8.22 9.14 -17.64
C GLY A 114 9.29 9.58 -18.64
N SER A 115 10.33 10.30 -18.21
CA SER A 115 11.41 10.65 -19.14
C SER A 115 12.27 9.44 -19.51
N ASP A 116 12.78 9.42 -20.73
CA ASP A 116 13.75 8.43 -21.18
C ASP A 116 15.07 8.53 -20.41
N ALA A 117 15.66 7.39 -20.08
CA ALA A 117 16.99 7.30 -19.48
C ALA A 117 17.72 6.04 -19.95
N SER A 118 19.05 6.11 -20.01
CA SER A 118 19.90 4.96 -20.35
C SER A 118 19.95 3.87 -19.27
N GLY A 119 19.32 4.10 -18.11
CA GLY A 119 19.42 3.27 -16.91
C GLY A 119 20.54 3.71 -15.96
N LEU A 120 20.60 3.08 -14.78
CA LEU A 120 21.59 3.40 -13.75
C LEU A 120 22.98 2.90 -14.15
N LEU A 121 23.94 3.81 -14.30
CA LEU A 121 25.35 3.52 -14.52
C LEU A 121 26.15 3.76 -13.24
N TYR A 122 26.73 2.71 -12.68
CA TYR A 122 27.50 2.75 -11.43
C TYR A 122 28.77 1.89 -11.46
N SER A 123 29.00 1.14 -12.54
CA SER A 123 30.17 0.28 -12.72
C SER A 123 30.76 0.44 -14.13
N PRO A 124 32.09 0.45 -14.29
CA PRO A 124 32.73 0.40 -15.60
C PRO A 124 32.29 -0.79 -16.46
N THR A 125 31.86 -1.90 -15.84
CA THR A 125 31.36 -3.09 -16.55
C THR A 125 30.09 -2.84 -17.37
N GLN A 126 29.40 -1.73 -17.13
CA GLN A 126 28.20 -1.32 -17.87
C GLN A 126 28.53 -0.46 -19.10
N ILE A 127 29.79 -0.02 -19.23
CA ILE A 127 30.31 0.73 -20.37
C ILE A 127 30.93 -0.30 -21.32
N ARG A 128 30.37 -0.42 -22.52
CA ARG A 128 30.84 -1.34 -23.56
C ARG A 128 31.90 -0.67 -24.44
#